data_AF-O16676-F1
#
_entry.id   AF-O16676-F1
#
_cell.length_a   1.000
_cell.length_b   1.000
_cell.length_c   1.000
_cell.angle_alpha   90.00
_cell.angle_beta   90.00
_cell.angle_gamma   90.00
#
_symmetry.space_group_name_H-M   'P 1'
#
loop_
_entity.id
_entity.type
_entity.pdbx_description
1 polymer ?
#
loop_
_entity_poly.entity_id
_entity_poly.type
_entity_poly.pdbx_seq_one_letter_code
_entity_poly.pdbx_strand_id
1 'polypeptide(L)'
;MLLSECEICGQPSHGNHFGVISCRACAAFFRRATLNSKKKLNLNCFHDNNSEINKNGFFSCKKCRLKKCLEKGMDASKFQLDRDKITNAIVPVNTPEIITPSINTFLGRPSFLTLCNPMDEDSPGPIRNIIDCNYLLDRATEILKNGSWQPYNPEMTSLEKISMGFENMRILKSSKLHYLTHMGKDQTMLIWEQEMLSTAEWLTNFQEFNSLPTNVQLEVIKSIWQTYGRFEKLARTAEFRRKKLFKNNNVFMVGDEACLDTENVEVDVSWFSDYTYEQVSYFMDCFHNEIFLQIVKEFEALNPTTTELNFMLLQVCLHHAGKKLQGDVATMTDYLEEVISNQLHHYYQEVRKLPNYSARLARMMKVNNLMRTDLRQKSEKAKLAMAFDVFKLQFSHPEMMC
;
A
#
# COMPACT_ATOMS: atom_id res chain seq x y z
N MET A 1 44.54 33.66 9.31
CA MET A 1 45.15 33.64 7.96
C MET A 1 44.29 32.71 7.10
N LEU A 2 43.37 33.27 6.33
CA LEU A 2 42.55 32.50 5.37
C LEU A 2 43.46 32.11 4.20
N LEU A 3 43.89 30.85 4.17
CA LEU A 3 44.56 30.26 3.01
C LEU A 3 43.48 29.87 1.99
N SER A 4 43.61 30.30 0.73
CA SER A 4 43.02 29.81 -0.53
C SER A 4 41.62 29.14 -0.55
N GLU A 5 41.02 28.99 -1.73
CA GLU A 5 39.75 28.26 -1.87
C GLU A 5 39.94 26.75 -1.75
N CYS A 6 38.94 26.05 -1.18
CA CYS A 6 38.93 24.60 -1.11
C CYS A 6 38.83 24.00 -2.51
N GLU A 7 39.81 23.19 -2.91
CA GLU A 7 39.84 22.57 -4.23
C GLU A 7 38.72 21.56 -4.50
N ILE A 8 37.97 21.18 -3.45
CA ILE A 8 36.83 20.27 -3.54
C ILE A 8 35.54 21.05 -3.78
N CYS A 9 35.22 22.05 -2.96
CA CYS A 9 33.91 22.71 -2.94
C CYS A 9 33.91 24.24 -3.17
N GLY A 10 35.08 24.86 -3.34
CA GLY A 10 35.23 26.32 -3.52
C GLY A 10 35.06 27.16 -2.24
N GLN A 11 34.62 26.55 -1.12
CA GLN A 11 34.49 27.27 0.15
C GLN A 11 35.86 27.62 0.76
N PRO A 12 35.95 28.59 1.68
CA PRO A 12 37.21 28.96 2.33
C PRO A 12 37.94 27.75 2.93
N SER A 13 39.21 27.56 2.52
CA SER A 13 40.00 26.42 2.98
C SER A 13 40.54 26.64 4.39
N HIS A 14 40.98 25.56 5.02
CA HIS A 14 41.62 25.57 6.33
C HIS A 14 43.03 24.98 6.28
N GLY A 15 43.63 24.93 5.10
CA GLY A 15 44.95 24.34 4.85
C GLY A 15 44.90 22.98 4.18
N ASN A 16 46.03 22.27 4.23
CA ASN A 16 46.19 20.95 3.62
C ASN A 16 45.57 19.86 4.51
N HIS A 17 44.62 19.09 3.95
CA HIS A 17 44.09 17.90 4.58
C HIS A 17 44.20 16.72 3.61
N PHE A 18 44.92 15.68 4.05
CA PHE A 18 45.12 14.45 3.28
C PHE A 18 45.76 14.66 1.91
N GLY A 19 46.57 15.70 1.73
CA GLY A 19 47.28 15.99 0.48
C GLY A 19 46.72 17.16 -0.32
N VAL A 20 45.53 17.67 0.01
CA VAL A 20 44.82 18.69 -0.78
C VAL A 20 44.42 19.88 0.08
N ILE A 21 44.52 21.10 -0.48
CA ILE A 21 43.98 22.31 0.14
C ILE A 21 42.46 22.18 0.23
N SER A 22 41.92 22.08 1.46
CA SER A 22 40.49 21.84 1.63
C SER A 22 39.89 22.45 2.89
N CYS A 23 38.56 22.57 2.92
CA CYS A 23 37.84 22.95 4.13
C CYS A 23 37.68 21.76 5.09
N ARG A 24 37.52 22.04 6.39
CA ARG A 24 37.31 21.01 7.42
C ARG A 24 36.15 20.05 7.11
N ALA A 25 35.09 20.54 6.47
CA ALA A 25 33.93 19.73 6.11
C ALA A 25 34.27 18.66 5.05
N CYS A 26 35.07 19.01 4.02
CA CYS A 26 35.52 18.08 3.00
C CYS A 26 36.52 17.06 3.56
N ALA A 27 37.44 17.49 4.41
CA ALA A 27 38.35 16.60 5.12
C ALA A 27 37.59 15.58 6.00
N ALA A 28 36.63 16.04 6.81
CA ALA A 28 35.82 15.16 7.65
C ALA A 28 34.93 14.21 6.82
N PHE A 29 34.39 14.70 5.70
CA PHE A 29 33.65 13.87 4.75
C PHE A 29 34.52 12.75 4.18
N PHE A 30 35.71 13.09 3.65
CA PHE A 30 36.63 12.13 3.07
C PHE A 30 36.96 11.01 4.07
N ARG A 31 37.44 11.37 5.27
CA ARG A 31 37.75 10.40 6.34
C ARG A 31 36.59 9.47 6.68
N ARG A 32 35.37 9.98 6.81
CA ARG A 32 34.17 9.15 7.12
C ARG A 32 33.77 8.25 5.96
N ALA A 33 33.99 8.69 4.73
CA ALA A 33 33.61 7.96 3.52
C ALA A 33 34.58 6.83 3.18
N THR A 34 35.87 6.94 3.51
CA THR A 34 36.89 5.91 3.24
C THR A 34 37.08 4.90 4.38
N LEU A 35 36.93 5.29 5.65
CA LEU A 35 37.14 4.35 6.78
C LEU A 35 36.04 3.30 6.94
N ASN A 36 34.83 3.58 6.48
CA ASN A 36 33.69 2.68 6.67
C ASN A 36 33.55 1.66 5.54
N SER A 37 34.52 0.77 5.34
CA SER A 37 34.46 -0.25 4.27
C SER A 37 33.23 -1.18 4.34
N LYS A 38 32.69 -1.42 5.55
CA LYS A 38 31.48 -2.25 5.78
C LYS A 38 30.15 -1.49 5.59
N LYS A 39 30.17 -0.16 5.65
CA LYS A 39 29.11 0.71 5.18
C LYS A 39 29.71 1.47 4.01
N LYS A 40 29.83 0.82 2.83
CA LYS A 40 29.73 1.59 1.59
C LYS A 40 28.46 2.41 1.78
N LEU A 41 28.61 3.65 2.22
CA LEU A 41 27.60 4.69 2.22
C LEU A 41 26.83 4.42 0.93
N ASN A 42 25.51 4.24 0.95
CA ASN A 42 24.74 3.97 -0.27
C ASN A 42 25.01 5.11 -1.26
N LEU A 43 26.11 4.99 -2.00
CA LEU A 43 26.72 5.96 -2.91
C LEU A 43 26.11 5.67 -4.26
N ASN A 44 24.80 5.43 -4.28
CA ASN A 44 24.04 5.34 -5.49
C ASN A 44 23.93 6.78 -5.99
N CYS A 45 24.59 7.05 -7.11
CA CYS A 45 24.46 8.31 -7.80
C CYS A 45 23.28 8.18 -8.76
N PHE A 46 22.25 9.00 -8.56
CA PHE A 46 21.09 9.05 -9.45
C PHE A 46 21.34 9.93 -10.70
N HIS A 47 22.55 10.48 -10.87
CA HIS A 47 22.90 11.46 -11.90
C HIS A 47 24.17 11.06 -12.68
N ASP A 48 24.34 9.76 -12.97
CA ASP A 48 25.40 9.27 -13.87
C ASP A 48 26.84 9.74 -13.56
N ASN A 49 27.16 9.87 -12.26
CA ASN A 49 28.45 10.36 -11.76
C ASN A 49 28.83 11.80 -12.17
N ASN A 50 27.85 12.65 -12.51
CA ASN A 50 28.10 13.98 -13.09
C ASN A 50 27.41 15.13 -12.34
N SER A 51 27.25 15.02 -11.02
CA SER A 51 26.63 16.09 -10.23
C SER A 51 27.58 17.28 -10.06
N GLU A 52 27.14 18.45 -10.52
CA GLU A 52 27.82 19.72 -10.26
C GLU A 52 27.73 20.15 -8.79
N ILE A 53 28.68 20.99 -8.39
CA ILE A 53 28.71 21.58 -7.05
C ILE A 53 27.82 22.81 -7.07
N ASN A 54 26.86 22.86 -6.15
CA ASN A 54 26.04 24.06 -5.99
C ASN A 54 26.94 25.22 -5.53
N LYS A 55 26.59 26.46 -5.91
CA LYS A 55 27.34 27.70 -5.60
C LYS A 55 27.73 27.86 -4.12
N ASN A 56 27.04 27.17 -3.21
CA ASN A 56 27.24 27.23 -1.77
C ASN A 56 28.23 26.15 -1.26
N GLY A 57 28.94 25.45 -2.15
CA GLY A 57 29.83 24.33 -1.80
C GLY A 57 29.13 23.04 -1.39
N PHE A 58 27.83 22.92 -1.68
CA PHE A 58 27.01 21.75 -1.37
C PHE A 58 27.08 20.73 -2.50
N PHE A 59 27.21 19.44 -2.13
CA PHE A 59 27.12 18.32 -3.06
C PHE A 59 25.82 17.56 -2.81
N SER A 60 24.98 17.48 -3.84
CA SER A 60 23.76 16.65 -3.84
C SER A 60 24.07 15.16 -3.75
N CYS A 61 25.21 14.73 -4.30
CA CYS A 61 25.63 13.33 -4.34
C CYS A 61 26.91 13.09 -3.55
N LYS A 62 26.83 12.21 -2.55
CA LYS A 62 28.00 11.79 -1.76
C LYS A 62 29.04 11.06 -2.64
N LYS A 63 28.62 10.36 -3.70
CA LYS A 63 29.53 9.62 -4.62
C LYS A 63 30.37 10.56 -5.44
N CYS A 64 29.73 11.57 -6.04
CA CYS A 64 30.41 12.61 -6.81
C CYS A 64 31.37 13.39 -5.92
N ARG A 65 30.99 13.67 -4.66
CA ARG A 65 31.89 14.31 -3.69
C ARG A 65 33.13 13.48 -3.40
N LEU A 66 32.97 12.17 -3.14
CA LEU A 66 34.10 11.28 -2.88
C LEU A 66 35.00 11.11 -4.09
N LYS A 67 34.42 10.95 -5.28
CA LYS A 67 35.14 10.91 -6.56
C LYS A 67 36.02 12.16 -6.72
N LYS A 68 35.45 13.35 -6.50
CA LYS A 68 36.20 14.62 -6.59
C LYS A 68 37.31 14.74 -5.54
N CYS A 69 37.12 14.23 -4.33
CA CYS A 69 38.18 14.15 -3.33
C CYS A 69 39.37 13.30 -3.83
N LEU A 70 39.09 12.13 -4.41
CA LEU A 70 40.11 11.23 -4.94
C LEU A 70 40.81 11.83 -6.17
N GLU A 71 40.06 12.42 -7.11
CA GLU A 71 40.60 13.07 -8.31
C GLU A 71 41.54 14.24 -7.99
N LYS A 72 41.25 14.99 -6.92
CA LYS A 72 42.13 16.06 -6.43
C LYS A 72 43.33 15.55 -5.65
N GLY A 73 43.43 14.26 -5.38
CA GLY A 73 44.57 13.64 -4.71
C GLY A 73 44.47 13.54 -3.19
N MET A 74 43.25 13.51 -2.61
CA MET A 74 43.10 13.16 -1.20
C MET A 74 43.48 11.69 -0.98
N ASP A 75 44.37 11.46 -0.03
CA ASP A 75 44.97 10.16 0.24
C ASP A 75 44.59 9.62 1.62
N ALA A 76 43.95 8.44 1.63
CA ALA A 76 43.53 7.76 2.85
C ALA A 76 44.70 7.16 3.66
N SER A 77 45.88 6.98 3.04
CA SER A 77 47.09 6.52 3.75
C SER A 77 47.54 7.52 4.83
N LYS A 78 47.15 8.79 4.70
CA LYS A 78 47.46 9.88 5.63
C LYS A 78 46.53 9.92 6.84
N PHE A 79 45.68 8.90 7.02
CA PHE A 79 44.82 8.80 8.19
C PHE A 79 45.62 8.33 9.40
N GLN A 80 45.51 9.09 10.48
CA GLN A 80 45.91 8.61 11.80
C GLN A 80 44.74 7.85 12.40
N LEU A 81 44.93 6.54 12.52
CA LEU A 81 44.08 5.64 13.28
C LEU A 81 44.65 5.52 14.70
N ASP A 82 43.84 5.04 15.65
CA ASP A 82 44.24 4.81 17.05
C ASP A 82 44.68 6.06 17.83
N ARG A 83 43.87 7.12 17.77
CA ARG A 83 43.97 8.19 18.77
C ARG A 83 43.28 7.76 20.05
N ASP A 84 43.89 8.10 21.18
CA ASP A 84 43.23 8.02 22.48
C ASP A 84 41.92 8.80 22.44
N LYS A 85 40.89 8.24 23.07
CA LYS A 85 39.59 8.90 23.21
C LYS A 85 39.77 10.13 24.09
N ILE A 86 39.80 11.31 23.46
CA ILE A 86 39.74 12.59 24.18
C ILE A 86 38.31 12.73 24.71
N THR A 87 38.06 12.18 25.89
CA THR A 87 36.76 12.27 26.56
C THR A 87 36.92 13.17 27.77
N ASN A 88 36.64 14.47 27.61
CA ASN A 88 36.39 15.38 28.72
C ASN A 88 34.94 15.26 29.24
N ALA A 89 34.22 14.22 28.83
CA ALA A 89 32.90 13.96 29.38
C ALA A 89 33.11 13.62 30.86
N ILE A 90 32.74 14.56 31.72
CA ILE A 90 32.41 14.28 33.10
C ILE A 90 31.44 13.11 33.04
N VAL A 91 31.88 11.92 33.47
CA VAL A 91 30.98 10.78 33.66
C VAL A 91 29.86 11.33 34.54
N PRO A 92 28.60 11.36 34.10
CA PRO A 92 27.52 11.85 34.94
C PRO A 92 27.56 11.03 36.22
N VAL A 93 27.75 11.68 37.37
CA VAL A 93 27.83 11.02 38.69
C VAL A 93 26.57 10.18 38.98
N ASN A 94 25.50 10.40 38.21
CA ASN A 94 24.22 9.71 38.30
C ASN A 94 23.88 8.86 37.05
N THR A 95 24.87 8.36 36.30
CA THR A 95 24.57 7.37 35.26
C THR A 95 24.21 6.06 35.97
N PRO A 96 23.02 5.47 35.78
CA PRO A 96 22.69 4.19 36.42
C PRO A 96 23.75 3.16 36.00
N GLU A 97 24.38 2.48 36.96
CA GLU A 97 25.36 1.41 36.67
C GLU A 97 24.73 0.28 35.84
N ILE A 98 23.40 0.20 35.84
CA ILE A 98 22.61 -0.78 35.09
C ILE A 98 21.72 -0.03 34.10
N ILE A 99 22.13 -0.02 32.83
CA ILE A 99 21.24 0.36 31.73
C ILE A 99 20.12 -0.67 31.70
N THR A 100 18.88 -0.27 31.92
CA THR A 100 17.73 -1.18 31.76
C THR A 100 17.79 -1.80 30.36
N PRO A 101 17.80 -3.13 30.25
CA PRO A 101 17.86 -3.78 28.95
C PRO A 101 16.69 -3.29 28.10
N SER A 102 16.95 -3.07 26.80
CA SER A 102 15.85 -2.79 25.87
C SER A 102 14.80 -3.90 25.97
N ILE A 103 13.53 -3.63 25.67
CA ILE A 103 12.49 -4.67 25.71
C ILE A 103 12.89 -5.91 24.90
N ASN A 104 13.66 -5.71 23.81
CA ASN A 104 14.18 -6.80 22.99
C ASN A 104 15.23 -7.63 23.72
N THR A 105 16.12 -6.95 24.44
CA THR A 105 17.16 -7.59 25.24
C THR A 105 16.55 -8.30 26.45
N PHE A 106 15.55 -7.68 27.09
CA PHE A 106 14.84 -8.25 28.23
C PHE A 106 14.04 -9.49 27.86
N LEU A 107 13.31 -9.45 26.73
CA LEU A 107 12.50 -10.57 26.27
C LEU A 107 13.30 -11.60 25.44
N GLY A 108 14.55 -11.33 25.09
CA GLY A 108 15.36 -12.18 24.20
C GLY A 108 14.87 -12.26 22.76
N ARG A 109 13.90 -11.42 22.37
CA ARG A 109 13.25 -11.41 21.06
C ARG A 109 13.02 -9.98 20.57
N PRO A 110 13.13 -9.67 19.26
CA PRO A 110 12.80 -8.36 18.73
C PRO A 110 11.42 -7.87 19.18
N SER A 111 11.25 -6.56 19.39
CA SER A 111 10.01 -5.96 19.92
C SER A 111 8.77 -6.33 19.11
N PHE A 112 8.90 -6.55 17.81
CA PHE A 112 7.81 -6.97 16.94
C PHE A 112 7.38 -8.45 17.13
N LEU A 113 8.17 -9.26 17.85
CA LEU A 113 7.83 -10.63 18.28
C LEU A 113 7.22 -10.69 19.69
N THR A 114 6.82 -9.56 20.27
CA THR A 114 6.10 -9.55 21.56
C THR A 114 4.76 -10.27 21.48
N LEU A 115 4.20 -10.40 20.27
CA LEU A 115 2.86 -10.94 19.99
C LEU A 115 2.83 -12.45 19.72
N CYS A 116 3.84 -13.21 20.17
CA CYS A 116 3.79 -14.67 20.11
C CYS A 116 3.53 -15.22 21.50
N ASN A 117 2.44 -15.96 21.67
CA ASN A 117 2.27 -16.83 22.83
C ASN A 117 3.43 -17.84 22.84
N PRO A 118 4.04 -18.12 24.01
CA PRO A 118 5.01 -19.21 24.12
C PRO A 118 4.32 -20.49 23.65
N MET A 119 4.86 -21.12 22.61
CA MET A 119 4.41 -22.45 22.20
C MET A 119 4.97 -23.43 23.24
N ASP A 120 4.17 -23.80 24.23
CA ASP A 120 4.44 -25.02 24.98
C ASP A 120 4.26 -26.20 24.01
N GLU A 121 5.19 -27.15 23.99
CA GLU A 121 5.19 -28.30 23.05
C GLU A 121 3.89 -29.14 23.15
N ASP A 122 3.19 -29.07 24.29
CA ASP A 122 1.93 -29.78 24.55
C ASP A 122 0.66 -28.91 24.36
N SER A 123 0.81 -27.61 24.06
CA SER A 123 -0.37 -26.77 23.81
C SER A 123 -0.93 -27.07 22.42
N PRO A 124 -2.22 -27.45 22.30
CA PRO A 124 -2.87 -27.43 20.99
C PRO A 124 -2.70 -26.01 20.47
N GLY A 125 -2.08 -25.86 19.29
CA GLY A 125 -1.79 -24.56 18.70
C GLY A 125 -3.00 -23.61 18.78
N PRO A 126 -2.79 -22.29 18.68
CA PRO A 126 -3.82 -21.31 19.03
C PRO A 126 -5.16 -21.65 18.37
N ILE A 127 -6.23 -21.75 19.17
CA ILE A 127 -7.59 -22.01 18.68
C ILE A 127 -7.91 -20.96 17.62
N ARG A 128 -8.11 -21.39 16.37
CA ARG A 128 -8.46 -20.50 15.26
C ARG A 128 -9.96 -20.56 15.04
N ASN A 129 -10.62 -19.41 15.03
CA ASN A 129 -12.01 -19.30 14.64
C ASN A 129 -12.12 -19.54 13.13
N ILE A 130 -12.99 -20.48 12.73
CA ILE A 130 -13.20 -20.82 11.33
C ILE A 130 -14.35 -19.97 10.77
N ILE A 131 -14.09 -19.30 9.65
CA ILE A 131 -15.11 -18.65 8.83
C ILE A 131 -15.46 -19.58 7.68
N ASP A 132 -16.67 -20.13 7.75
CA ASP A 132 -17.22 -20.91 6.66
C ASP A 132 -17.74 -19.99 5.56
N CYS A 133 -17.21 -20.16 4.35
CA CYS A 133 -17.55 -19.39 3.17
C CYS A 133 -18.36 -20.21 2.17
N ASN A 134 -18.69 -21.48 2.45
CA ASN A 134 -19.46 -22.32 1.53
C ASN A 134 -20.80 -21.66 1.17
N TYR A 135 -21.54 -21.16 2.15
CA TYR A 135 -22.79 -20.43 1.90
C TYR A 135 -22.61 -19.24 0.96
N LEU A 136 -21.55 -18.43 1.16
CA LEU A 136 -21.28 -17.27 0.31
C LEU A 136 -20.86 -17.68 -1.11
N LEU A 137 -20.09 -18.77 -1.24
CA LEU A 137 -19.69 -19.32 -2.53
C LEU A 137 -20.87 -19.91 -3.30
N ASP A 138 -21.80 -20.58 -2.61
CA ASP A 138 -23.04 -21.09 -3.20
C ASP A 138 -23.90 -19.94 -3.71
N ARG A 139 -24.06 -18.89 -2.91
CA ARG A 139 -24.80 -17.66 -3.29
C ARG A 139 -24.13 -16.93 -4.46
N ALA A 140 -22.81 -16.78 -4.45
CA ALA A 140 -22.07 -16.19 -5.58
C ALA A 140 -22.23 -17.03 -6.86
N THR A 141 -22.22 -18.36 -6.73
CA THR A 141 -22.44 -19.29 -7.84
C THR A 141 -23.87 -19.19 -8.40
N GLU A 142 -24.87 -19.03 -7.52
CA GLU A 142 -26.27 -18.78 -7.92
C GLU A 142 -26.40 -17.48 -8.72
N ILE A 143 -25.77 -16.40 -8.27
CA ILE A 143 -25.73 -15.11 -8.99
C ILE A 143 -25.09 -15.27 -10.37
N LEU A 144 -23.94 -15.95 -10.46
CA LEU A 144 -23.26 -16.20 -11.74
C LEU A 144 -24.12 -17.01 -12.72
N LYS A 145 -24.84 -18.03 -12.24
CA LYS A 145 -25.71 -18.87 -13.08
C LYS A 145 -26.94 -18.13 -13.58
N ASN A 146 -27.54 -17.30 -12.72
CA ASN A 146 -28.74 -16.54 -13.08
C ASN A 146 -28.40 -15.36 -13.99
N GLY A 147 -27.19 -14.80 -13.84
CA GLY A 147 -26.74 -13.61 -14.56
C GLY A 147 -27.51 -12.35 -14.15
N SER A 148 -27.13 -11.22 -14.74
CA SER A 148 -27.89 -9.98 -14.61
C SER A 148 -28.82 -9.82 -15.81
N TRP A 149 -30.13 -9.96 -15.59
CA TRP A 149 -31.10 -9.62 -16.63
C TRP A 149 -31.31 -8.11 -16.64
N GLN A 150 -30.77 -7.43 -17.65
CA GLN A 150 -31.13 -6.04 -17.95
C GLN A 150 -31.21 -5.85 -19.47
N PRO A 151 -32.17 -5.05 -19.97
CA PRO A 151 -32.31 -4.77 -21.39
C PRO A 151 -31.19 -3.83 -21.84
N TYR A 152 -29.99 -4.37 -22.03
CA TYR A 152 -28.89 -3.64 -22.64
C TYR A 152 -29.17 -3.42 -24.12
N ASN A 153 -28.79 -2.25 -24.63
CA ASN A 153 -28.68 -2.08 -26.08
C ASN A 153 -27.60 -3.07 -26.57
N PRO A 154 -27.89 -3.92 -27.59
CA PRO A 154 -26.92 -4.85 -28.16
C PRO A 154 -25.58 -4.22 -28.58
N GLU A 155 -25.59 -2.93 -28.92
CA GLU A 155 -24.40 -2.17 -29.33
C GLU A 155 -23.50 -1.75 -28.17
N MET A 156 -23.95 -1.86 -26.91
CA MET A 156 -23.15 -1.46 -25.75
C MET A 156 -21.94 -2.37 -25.59
N THR A 157 -20.79 -1.74 -25.40
CA THR A 157 -19.56 -2.41 -24.97
C THR A 157 -19.71 -2.98 -23.56
N SER A 158 -18.87 -3.95 -23.20
CA SER A 158 -18.92 -4.55 -21.87
C SER A 158 -18.62 -3.54 -20.76
N LEU A 159 -17.71 -2.58 -21.01
CA LEU A 159 -17.42 -1.48 -20.09
C LEU A 159 -18.63 -0.56 -19.87
N GLU A 160 -19.50 -0.38 -20.86
CA GLU A 160 -20.75 0.36 -20.70
C GLU A 160 -21.80 -0.46 -19.94
N LYS A 161 -21.95 -1.75 -20.25
CA LYS A 161 -22.87 -2.67 -19.55
C LYS A 161 -22.53 -2.76 -18.06
N ILE A 162 -21.25 -2.95 -17.75
CA ILE A 162 -20.78 -3.03 -16.36
C ILE A 162 -20.95 -1.70 -15.63
N SER A 163 -20.76 -0.56 -16.31
CA SER A 163 -21.00 0.77 -15.73
C SER A 163 -22.46 0.99 -15.40
N MET A 164 -23.37 0.63 -16.31
CA MET A 164 -24.82 0.72 -16.09
C MET A 164 -25.28 -0.21 -14.95
N GLY A 165 -24.82 -1.47 -14.96
CA GLY A 165 -25.10 -2.43 -13.90
C GLY A 165 -24.61 -1.91 -12.54
N PHE A 166 -23.39 -1.37 -12.49
CA PHE A 166 -22.80 -0.80 -11.28
C PHE A 166 -23.58 0.43 -10.75
N GLU A 167 -24.11 1.29 -11.62
CA GLU A 167 -25.00 2.39 -11.19
C GLU A 167 -26.32 1.87 -10.64
N ASN A 168 -26.94 0.88 -11.31
CA ASN A 168 -28.18 0.27 -10.86
C ASN A 168 -28.03 -0.38 -9.48
N MET A 169 -26.94 -1.13 -9.26
CA MET A 169 -26.60 -1.71 -7.96
C MET A 169 -26.46 -0.64 -6.87
N ARG A 170 -25.95 0.55 -7.20
CA ARG A 170 -25.84 1.68 -6.27
C ARG A 170 -27.17 2.37 -5.99
N ILE A 171 -28.05 2.47 -6.98
CA ILE A 171 -29.38 3.10 -6.85
C ILE A 171 -30.32 2.24 -6.00
N LEU A 172 -30.22 0.91 -6.10
CA LEU A 172 -31.05 -0.02 -5.33
C LEU A 172 -30.75 -0.01 -3.82
N LYS A 173 -29.58 0.52 -3.44
CA LYS A 173 -29.16 0.69 -2.04
C LYS A 173 -29.85 1.94 -1.46
N SER A 174 -30.40 1.82 -0.24
CA SER A 174 -31.09 2.87 0.50
C SER A 174 -30.29 4.17 0.55
N SER A 175 -30.99 5.29 0.43
CA SER A 175 -30.38 6.62 0.56
C SER A 175 -29.94 6.96 1.98
N LYS A 176 -30.32 6.16 3.00
CA LYS A 176 -30.03 6.45 4.40
C LYS A 176 -28.69 5.87 4.81
N LEU A 177 -27.72 6.75 5.05
CA LEU A 177 -26.41 6.38 5.57
C LEU A 177 -26.45 6.16 7.09
N HIS A 178 -26.04 4.98 7.54
CA HIS A 178 -25.91 4.59 8.94
C HIS A 178 -24.49 4.84 9.45
N TYR A 179 -24.37 5.62 10.52
CA TYR A 179 -23.09 5.86 11.21
C TYR A 179 -22.88 4.78 12.26
N LEU A 180 -21.95 3.87 12.02
CA LEU A 180 -21.58 2.82 12.96
C LEU A 180 -20.71 3.40 14.08
N THR A 181 -21.11 3.14 15.32
CA THR A 181 -20.32 3.47 16.52
C THR A 181 -19.50 2.28 17.03
N HIS A 182 -19.83 1.07 16.57
CA HIS A 182 -19.19 -0.17 16.95
C HIS A 182 -18.99 -1.06 15.71
N MET A 183 -17.83 -1.70 15.58
CA MET A 183 -17.45 -2.59 14.49
C MET A 183 -16.89 -3.88 15.07
N GLY A 184 -17.73 -4.92 15.14
CA GLY A 184 -17.34 -6.25 15.60
C GLY A 184 -17.50 -7.31 14.53
N LYS A 185 -17.69 -8.56 14.98
CA LYS A 185 -17.88 -9.72 14.10
C LYS A 185 -19.06 -9.54 13.15
N ASP A 186 -20.25 -9.22 13.68
CA ASP A 186 -21.49 -9.21 12.90
C ASP A 186 -21.47 -8.16 11.78
N GLN A 187 -20.99 -6.95 12.07
CA GLN A 187 -20.85 -5.90 11.05
C GLN A 187 -19.81 -6.30 10.00
N THR A 188 -18.68 -6.90 10.41
CA THR A 188 -17.64 -7.36 9.49
C THR A 188 -18.18 -8.45 8.55
N MET A 189 -18.90 -9.44 9.08
CA MET A 189 -19.48 -10.53 8.28
C MET A 189 -20.51 -10.02 7.28
N LEU A 190 -21.40 -9.11 7.71
CA LEU A 190 -22.38 -8.48 6.82
C LEU A 190 -21.68 -7.71 5.68
N ILE A 191 -20.64 -6.95 6.02
CA ILE A 191 -19.86 -6.20 5.03
C ILE A 191 -19.18 -7.14 4.04
N TRP A 192 -18.62 -8.26 4.49
CA TRP A 192 -17.98 -9.23 3.60
C TRP A 192 -18.97 -9.95 2.70
N GLU A 193 -20.15 -10.31 3.21
CA GLU A 193 -21.25 -10.83 2.40
C GLU A 193 -21.62 -9.83 1.29
N GLN A 194 -21.83 -8.56 1.64
CA GLN A 194 -22.13 -7.51 0.67
C GLN A 194 -21.04 -7.36 -0.40
N GLU A 195 -19.76 -7.33 0.01
CA GLU A 195 -18.63 -7.20 -0.92
C GLU A 195 -18.56 -8.38 -1.89
N MET A 196 -18.71 -9.60 -1.39
CA MET A 196 -18.60 -10.80 -2.21
C MET A 196 -19.77 -10.95 -3.19
N LEU A 197 -21.01 -10.76 -2.71
CA LEU A 197 -22.19 -10.84 -3.57
C LEU A 197 -22.24 -9.69 -4.58
N SER A 198 -21.87 -8.47 -4.18
CA SER A 198 -21.75 -7.34 -5.11
C SER A 198 -20.66 -7.61 -6.15
N THR A 199 -19.54 -8.23 -5.79
CA THR A 199 -18.50 -8.59 -6.78
C THR A 199 -19.04 -9.58 -7.81
N ALA A 200 -19.80 -10.59 -7.37
CA ALA A 200 -20.43 -11.56 -8.27
C ALA A 200 -21.44 -10.89 -9.21
N GLU A 201 -22.38 -10.10 -8.68
CA GLU A 201 -23.40 -9.38 -9.45
C GLU A 201 -22.81 -8.30 -10.37
N TRP A 202 -21.69 -7.71 -9.99
CA TRP A 202 -20.99 -6.75 -10.83
C TRP A 202 -20.39 -7.44 -12.06
N LEU A 203 -19.71 -8.58 -11.86
CA LEU A 203 -19.05 -9.34 -12.93
C LEU A 203 -20.04 -10.00 -13.91
N THR A 204 -21.27 -10.30 -13.49
CA THR A 204 -22.31 -10.81 -14.42
C THR A 204 -22.67 -9.80 -15.52
N ASN A 205 -22.28 -8.53 -15.38
CA ASN A 205 -22.44 -7.52 -16.43
C ASN A 205 -21.23 -7.45 -17.39
N PHE A 206 -20.19 -8.28 -17.18
CA PHE A 206 -19.00 -8.34 -18.02
C PHE A 206 -19.06 -9.54 -18.97
N GLN A 207 -19.43 -9.29 -20.23
CA GLN A 207 -19.73 -10.34 -21.21
C GLN A 207 -18.56 -11.30 -21.46
N GLU A 208 -17.34 -10.79 -21.58
CA GLU A 208 -16.14 -11.58 -21.84
C GLU A 208 -15.80 -12.46 -20.64
N PHE A 209 -16.03 -11.99 -19.41
CA PHE A 209 -15.90 -12.81 -18.19
C PHE A 209 -16.96 -13.90 -18.10
N ASN A 210 -18.20 -13.61 -18.52
CA ASN A 210 -19.29 -14.58 -18.53
C ASN A 210 -19.05 -15.75 -19.51
N SER A 211 -18.17 -15.57 -20.49
CA SER A 211 -17.77 -16.64 -21.43
C SER A 211 -16.84 -17.69 -20.80
N LEU A 212 -16.26 -17.39 -19.63
CA LEU A 212 -15.35 -18.29 -18.92
C LEU A 212 -16.11 -19.45 -18.24
N PRO A 213 -15.48 -20.61 -18.05
CA PRO A 213 -16.04 -21.68 -17.22
C PRO A 213 -16.36 -21.21 -15.80
N THR A 214 -17.49 -21.66 -15.24
CA THR A 214 -17.97 -21.22 -13.91
C THR A 214 -16.96 -21.46 -12.77
N ASN A 215 -16.17 -22.53 -12.85
CA ASN A 215 -15.09 -22.78 -11.88
C ASN A 215 -14.01 -21.68 -11.92
N VAL A 216 -13.65 -21.21 -13.12
CA VAL A 216 -12.69 -20.11 -13.29
C VAL A 216 -13.27 -18.80 -12.79
N GLN A 217 -14.55 -18.53 -13.08
CA GLN A 217 -15.25 -17.35 -12.59
C GLN A 217 -15.24 -17.29 -11.05
N LEU A 218 -15.50 -18.43 -10.40
CA LEU A 218 -15.50 -18.53 -8.95
C LEU A 218 -14.10 -18.32 -8.35
N GLU A 219 -13.04 -18.89 -8.95
CA GLU A 219 -11.66 -18.65 -8.51
C GLU A 219 -11.28 -17.17 -8.63
N VAL A 220 -11.70 -16.49 -9.70
CA VAL A 220 -11.50 -15.04 -9.83
C VAL A 220 -12.23 -14.29 -8.71
N ILE A 221 -13.51 -14.58 -8.46
CA ILE A 221 -14.28 -13.92 -7.37
C ILE A 221 -13.62 -14.12 -6.01
N LYS A 222 -13.23 -15.36 -5.68
CA LYS A 222 -12.49 -15.69 -4.43
C LYS A 222 -11.24 -14.84 -4.27
N SER A 223 -10.57 -14.52 -5.37
CA SER A 223 -9.34 -13.73 -5.35
C SER A 223 -9.55 -12.21 -5.24
N ILE A 224 -10.63 -11.66 -5.79
CA ILE A 224 -10.77 -10.19 -5.96
C ILE A 224 -11.82 -9.50 -5.08
N TRP A 225 -12.72 -10.22 -4.40
CA TRP A 225 -13.86 -9.58 -3.72
C TRP A 225 -13.45 -8.53 -2.66
N GLN A 226 -12.39 -8.79 -1.90
CA GLN A 226 -11.83 -7.79 -0.96
C GLN A 226 -11.19 -6.60 -1.69
N THR A 227 -10.60 -6.83 -2.86
CA THR A 227 -10.03 -5.78 -3.70
C THR A 227 -11.13 -4.88 -4.25
N TYR A 228 -12.23 -5.48 -4.74
CA TYR A 228 -13.43 -4.79 -5.19
C TYR A 228 -14.00 -3.91 -4.08
N GLY A 229 -14.29 -4.53 -2.92
CA GLY A 229 -14.93 -3.83 -1.80
C GLY A 229 -14.10 -2.67 -1.27
N ARG A 230 -12.79 -2.87 -1.15
CA ARG A 230 -11.86 -1.80 -0.74
C ARG A 230 -11.80 -0.65 -1.75
N PHE A 231 -11.67 -0.94 -3.03
CA PHE A 231 -11.65 0.08 -4.08
C PHE A 231 -12.96 0.87 -4.08
N GLU A 232 -14.11 0.19 -4.01
CA GLU A 232 -15.42 0.83 -4.00
C GLU A 232 -15.59 1.75 -2.79
N LYS A 233 -15.25 1.28 -1.58
CA LYS A 233 -15.35 2.08 -0.36
C LYS A 233 -14.50 3.35 -0.41
N LEU A 234 -13.28 3.28 -0.94
CA LEU A 234 -12.41 4.45 -1.09
C LEU A 234 -12.97 5.43 -2.12
N ALA A 235 -13.48 4.93 -3.26
CA ALA A 235 -14.11 5.76 -4.28
C ALA A 235 -15.38 6.46 -3.75
N ARG A 236 -16.24 5.73 -3.02
CA ARG A 236 -17.46 6.30 -2.40
C ARG A 236 -17.11 7.28 -1.28
N THR A 237 -16.09 7.00 -0.47
CA THR A 237 -15.59 7.94 0.53
C THR A 237 -15.18 9.26 -0.12
N ALA A 238 -14.41 9.20 -1.22
CA ALA A 238 -14.00 10.38 -1.97
C ALA A 238 -15.21 11.14 -2.58
N GLU A 239 -16.21 10.42 -3.09
CA GLU A 239 -17.45 11.02 -3.60
C GLU A 239 -18.21 11.79 -2.51
N PHE A 240 -18.41 11.18 -1.34
CA PHE A 240 -19.14 11.79 -0.23
C PHE A 240 -18.41 12.99 0.35
N ARG A 241 -17.07 12.96 0.43
CA ARG A 241 -16.25 14.13 0.83
C ARG A 241 -16.39 15.28 -0.15
N ARG A 242 -16.28 15.01 -1.46
CA ARG A 242 -16.45 16.03 -2.51
C ARG A 242 -17.84 16.66 -2.49
N LYS A 243 -18.88 15.86 -2.21
CA LYS A 243 -20.27 16.32 -2.04
C LYS A 243 -20.56 16.94 -0.66
N LYS A 244 -19.57 16.99 0.25
CA LYS A 244 -19.69 17.50 1.63
C LYS A 244 -20.80 16.82 2.45
N LEU A 245 -21.00 15.52 2.24
CA LEU A 245 -22.02 14.72 2.93
C LEU A 245 -21.54 14.16 4.28
N PHE A 246 -20.23 14.15 4.52
CA PHE A 246 -19.65 13.74 5.80
C PHE A 246 -19.47 14.93 6.76
N LYS A 247 -19.56 14.63 8.05
CA LYS A 247 -19.38 15.62 9.13
C LYS A 247 -17.92 16.10 9.25
N ASN A 248 -16.96 15.22 8.98
CA ASN A 248 -15.53 15.49 9.07
C ASN A 248 -14.75 14.59 8.08
N ASN A 249 -13.43 14.79 8.00
CA ASN A 249 -12.54 14.03 7.12
C ASN A 249 -12.12 12.66 7.66
N ASN A 250 -12.54 12.31 8.88
CA ASN A 250 -12.27 11.02 9.53
C ASN A 250 -13.40 10.00 9.26
N VAL A 251 -14.46 10.41 8.56
CA VAL A 251 -15.53 9.50 8.13
C VAL A 251 -15.12 8.74 6.86
N PHE A 252 -15.33 7.42 6.88
CA PHE A 252 -15.12 6.52 5.75
C PHE A 252 -16.33 5.62 5.53
N MET A 253 -16.57 5.27 4.28
CA MET A 253 -17.53 4.22 3.92
C MET A 253 -16.97 2.86 4.29
N VAL A 254 -17.80 2.02 4.91
CA VAL A 254 -17.42 0.65 5.31
C VAL A 254 -18.34 -0.44 4.78
N GLY A 255 -19.54 -0.07 4.33
CA GLY A 255 -20.46 -0.97 3.63
C GLY A 255 -21.34 -0.18 2.68
N ASP A 256 -22.37 -0.83 2.17
CA ASP A 256 -23.27 -0.24 1.18
C ASP A 256 -24.01 0.99 1.69
N GLU A 257 -24.45 0.93 2.94
CA GLU A 257 -25.24 1.98 3.60
C GLU A 257 -24.63 2.36 4.94
N ALA A 258 -23.35 2.01 5.16
CA ALA A 258 -22.67 2.18 6.42
C ALA A 258 -21.39 3.01 6.27
N CYS A 259 -21.22 3.97 7.17
CA CYS A 259 -19.96 4.69 7.38
C CYS A 259 -19.57 4.63 8.86
N LEU A 260 -18.31 4.91 9.14
CA LEU A 260 -17.83 5.11 10.51
C LEU A 260 -16.88 6.30 10.56
N ASP A 261 -16.79 6.89 11.74
CA ASP A 261 -15.77 7.90 12.06
C ASP A 261 -14.61 7.19 12.77
N THR A 262 -13.43 7.21 12.16
CA THR A 262 -12.27 6.45 12.63
C THR A 262 -11.76 6.87 14.00
N GLU A 263 -12.10 8.07 14.47
CA GLU A 263 -11.74 8.55 15.81
C GLU A 263 -12.77 8.16 16.88
N ASN A 264 -14.01 7.88 16.49
CA ASN A 264 -15.14 7.69 17.39
C ASN A 264 -15.76 6.28 17.31
N VAL A 265 -15.12 5.35 16.59
CA VAL A 265 -15.60 3.97 16.46
C VAL A 265 -14.88 3.05 17.45
N GLU A 266 -15.66 2.21 18.12
CA GLU A 266 -15.14 1.09 18.90
C GLU A 266 -14.97 -0.13 17.97
N VAL A 267 -13.77 -0.71 17.93
CA VAL A 267 -13.49 -1.88 17.08
C VAL A 267 -13.26 -3.10 17.99
N ASP A 268 -14.16 -4.07 17.91
CA ASP A 268 -14.01 -5.34 18.61
C ASP A 268 -13.22 -6.33 17.75
N VAL A 269 -12.04 -6.68 18.26
CA VAL A 269 -11.11 -7.64 17.65
C VAL A 269 -11.05 -8.98 18.38
N SER A 270 -11.78 -9.12 19.50
CA SER A 270 -11.72 -10.30 20.37
C SER A 270 -12.14 -11.60 19.67
N TRP A 271 -12.93 -11.49 18.60
CA TRP A 271 -13.38 -12.62 17.80
C TRP A 271 -12.32 -13.17 16.84
N PHE A 272 -11.17 -12.50 16.67
CA PHE A 272 -10.06 -13.00 15.84
C PHE A 272 -8.67 -12.71 16.41
N SER A 273 -8.54 -12.11 17.58
CA SER A 273 -7.25 -11.87 18.24
C SER A 273 -7.39 -11.86 19.76
N ASP A 274 -6.35 -12.28 20.46
CA ASP A 274 -6.26 -12.12 21.93
C ASP A 274 -5.78 -10.73 22.35
N TYR A 275 -5.31 -9.93 21.38
CA TYR A 275 -4.70 -8.63 21.61
C TYR A 275 -5.74 -7.51 21.50
N THR A 276 -5.45 -6.35 22.10
CA THR A 276 -6.33 -5.18 21.98
C THR A 276 -6.27 -4.59 20.57
N TYR A 277 -7.30 -3.82 20.18
CA TYR A 277 -7.32 -3.14 18.89
C TYR A 277 -6.06 -2.30 18.66
N GLU A 278 -5.57 -1.58 19.67
CA GLU A 278 -4.36 -0.75 19.58
C GLU A 278 -3.13 -1.58 19.20
N GLN A 279 -3.02 -2.79 19.75
CA GLN A 279 -1.91 -3.71 19.51
C GLN A 279 -1.95 -4.34 18.10
N VAL A 280 -3.14 -4.58 17.56
CA VAL A 280 -3.30 -5.23 16.24
C VAL A 280 -3.59 -4.26 15.10
N SER A 281 -3.86 -2.99 15.40
CA SER A 281 -4.25 -1.94 14.45
C SER A 281 -3.29 -1.84 13.25
N TYR A 282 -1.99 -2.03 13.49
CA TYR A 282 -0.95 -2.04 12.45
C TYR A 282 -1.21 -3.09 11.35
N PHE A 283 -1.74 -4.25 11.71
CA PHE A 283 -1.98 -5.39 10.81
C PHE A 283 -3.35 -5.33 10.12
N MET A 284 -4.35 -4.72 10.75
CA MET A 284 -5.70 -4.60 10.16
C MET A 284 -5.76 -3.58 9.03
N ASP A 285 -4.95 -2.52 9.12
CA ASP A 285 -4.79 -1.53 8.05
C ASP A 285 -6.09 -0.86 7.59
N CYS A 286 -7.08 -0.71 8.47
CA CYS A 286 -8.42 -0.24 8.07
C CYS A 286 -8.56 1.28 8.00
N PHE A 287 -7.87 2.05 8.85
CA PHE A 287 -8.27 3.46 9.10
C PHE A 287 -7.12 4.48 9.20
N HIS A 288 -5.90 4.06 9.53
CA HIS A 288 -4.79 4.99 9.81
C HIS A 288 -3.64 4.92 8.79
N ASN A 289 -3.85 4.31 7.64
CA ASN A 289 -2.81 4.16 6.63
C ASN A 289 -2.71 5.43 5.77
N GLU A 290 -1.54 6.08 5.75
CA GLU A 290 -1.27 7.27 4.93
C GLU A 290 -1.62 7.06 3.45
N ILE A 291 -1.47 5.83 2.95
CA ILE A 291 -1.78 5.47 1.57
C ILE A 291 -3.29 5.56 1.32
N PHE A 292 -4.17 5.21 2.27
CA PHE A 292 -5.62 5.38 2.11
C PHE A 292 -5.98 6.84 1.92
N LEU A 293 -5.44 7.70 2.79
CA LEU A 293 -5.68 9.13 2.72
C LEU A 293 -5.19 9.70 1.40
N GLN A 294 -4.06 9.19 0.89
CA GLN A 294 -3.56 9.55 -0.43
C GLN A 294 -4.50 9.08 -1.54
N ILE A 295 -4.94 7.82 -1.53
CA ILE A 295 -5.88 7.26 -2.52
C ILE A 295 -7.17 8.07 -2.56
N VAL A 296 -7.77 8.36 -1.40
CA VAL A 296 -9.01 9.14 -1.31
C VAL A 296 -8.80 10.55 -1.86
N LYS A 297 -7.70 11.23 -1.52
CA LYS A 297 -7.36 12.55 -2.09
C LYS A 297 -7.22 12.51 -3.61
N GLU A 298 -6.57 11.49 -4.15
CA GLU A 298 -6.42 11.35 -5.60
C GLU A 298 -7.77 11.06 -6.28
N PHE A 299 -8.65 10.25 -5.68
CA PHE A 299 -10.02 10.05 -6.17
C PHE A 299 -10.85 11.35 -6.12
N GLU A 300 -10.76 12.12 -5.03
CA GLU A 300 -11.46 13.41 -4.87
C GLU A 300 -11.06 14.38 -5.99
N ALA A 301 -9.77 14.47 -6.28
CA ALA A 301 -9.23 15.31 -7.33
C ALA A 301 -9.55 14.79 -8.74
N LEU A 302 -9.55 13.47 -8.95
CA LEU A 302 -9.80 12.84 -10.25
C LEU A 302 -11.25 13.01 -10.68
N ASN A 303 -12.19 12.86 -9.73
CA ASN A 303 -13.64 12.82 -9.95
C ASN A 303 -13.98 11.97 -11.20
N PRO A 304 -13.72 10.65 -11.16
CA PRO A 304 -13.94 9.77 -12.29
C PRO A 304 -15.43 9.65 -12.62
N THR A 305 -15.75 9.53 -13.90
CA THR A 305 -17.05 9.05 -14.38
C THR A 305 -17.24 7.58 -14.01
N THR A 306 -18.47 7.08 -14.02
CA THR A 306 -18.73 5.67 -13.69
C THR A 306 -17.99 4.70 -14.63
N THR A 307 -17.86 5.06 -15.91
CA THR A 307 -17.06 4.31 -16.90
C THR A 307 -15.59 4.28 -16.57
N GLU A 308 -15.00 5.43 -16.22
CA GLU A 308 -13.60 5.51 -15.79
C GLU A 308 -13.37 4.73 -14.49
N LEU A 309 -14.30 4.82 -13.54
CA LEU A 309 -14.23 4.12 -12.26
C LEU A 309 -14.26 2.60 -12.47
N ASN A 310 -15.16 2.10 -13.32
CA ASN A 310 -15.25 0.67 -13.64
C ASN A 310 -14.01 0.16 -14.40
N PHE A 311 -13.48 0.94 -15.34
CA PHE A 311 -12.20 0.60 -15.99
C PHE A 311 -11.07 0.48 -14.97
N MET A 312 -10.95 1.47 -14.08
CA MET A 312 -9.93 1.46 -13.03
C MET A 312 -10.08 0.27 -12.08
N LEU A 313 -11.32 -0.03 -11.67
CA LEU A 313 -11.67 -1.14 -10.78
C LEU A 313 -11.35 -2.49 -11.41
N LEU A 314 -11.77 -2.72 -12.66
CA LEU A 314 -11.46 -3.93 -13.43
C LEU A 314 -9.94 -4.11 -13.54
N GLN A 315 -9.21 -3.07 -13.89
CA GLN A 315 -7.75 -3.14 -14.06
C GLN A 315 -7.01 -3.45 -12.75
N VAL A 316 -7.51 -3.01 -11.59
CA VAL A 316 -6.93 -3.39 -10.29
C VAL A 316 -7.28 -4.82 -9.93
N CYS A 317 -8.54 -5.24 -10.14
CA CYS A 317 -9.01 -6.57 -9.80
C CYS A 317 -8.39 -7.66 -10.69
N LEU A 318 -8.44 -7.50 -12.01
CA LEU A 318 -7.91 -8.47 -12.98
C LEU A 318 -6.40 -8.66 -12.80
N HIS A 319 -5.65 -7.57 -12.64
CA HIS A 319 -4.23 -7.66 -12.33
C HIS A 319 -3.94 -8.40 -11.03
N HIS A 320 -4.77 -8.17 -10.00
CA HIS A 320 -4.64 -8.88 -8.72
C HIS A 320 -4.93 -10.38 -8.88
N ALA A 321 -6.00 -10.74 -9.59
CA ALA A 321 -6.37 -12.12 -9.87
C ALA A 321 -5.28 -12.85 -10.67
N GLY A 322 -4.83 -12.28 -11.79
CA GLY A 322 -3.79 -12.86 -12.64
C GLY A 322 -2.48 -13.09 -11.89
N LYS A 323 -2.08 -12.13 -11.05
CA LYS A 323 -0.89 -12.27 -10.20
C LYS A 323 -1.06 -13.31 -9.09
N LYS A 324 -2.26 -13.48 -8.53
CA LYS A 324 -2.51 -14.41 -7.42
C LYS A 324 -2.68 -15.85 -7.91
N LEU A 325 -3.40 -16.07 -9.00
CA LEU A 325 -3.77 -17.39 -9.50
C LEU A 325 -2.80 -17.96 -10.55
N GLN A 326 -2.09 -17.09 -11.29
CA GLN A 326 -1.10 -17.49 -12.30
C GLN A 326 -1.70 -18.42 -13.40
N GLY A 327 -0.85 -19.00 -14.25
CA GLY A 327 -1.26 -19.97 -15.26
C GLY A 327 -2.27 -19.43 -16.27
N ASP A 328 -3.25 -20.26 -16.66
CA ASP A 328 -4.28 -19.90 -17.63
C ASP A 328 -5.11 -18.68 -17.17
N VAL A 329 -5.32 -18.53 -15.85
CA VAL A 329 -6.06 -17.38 -15.32
C VAL A 329 -5.33 -16.07 -15.61
N ALA A 330 -3.99 -16.06 -15.53
CA ALA A 330 -3.21 -14.87 -15.86
C ALA A 330 -3.37 -14.46 -17.34
N THR A 331 -3.31 -15.44 -18.26
CA THR A 331 -3.54 -15.18 -19.70
C THR A 331 -4.95 -14.68 -19.96
N MET A 332 -5.96 -15.23 -19.28
CA MET A 332 -7.33 -14.76 -19.41
C MET A 332 -7.53 -13.36 -18.83
N THR A 333 -6.92 -13.05 -17.68
CA THR A 333 -7.00 -11.70 -17.11
C THR A 333 -6.31 -10.67 -18.00
N ASP A 334 -5.18 -11.01 -18.62
CA ASP A 334 -4.47 -10.14 -19.56
C ASP A 334 -5.33 -9.84 -20.80
N TYR A 335 -6.03 -10.85 -21.35
CA TYR A 335 -7.01 -10.66 -22.42
C TYR A 335 -8.15 -9.73 -22.00
N LEU A 336 -8.73 -9.94 -20.81
CA LEU A 336 -9.80 -9.06 -20.30
C LEU A 336 -9.30 -7.63 -20.07
N GLU A 337 -8.05 -7.44 -19.62
CA GLU A 337 -7.40 -6.13 -19.48
C GLU A 337 -7.21 -5.41 -20.82
N GLU A 338 -6.86 -6.15 -21.88
CA GLU A 338 -6.76 -5.62 -23.24
C GLU A 338 -8.12 -5.15 -23.76
N VAL A 339 -9.16 -5.98 -23.59
CA VAL A 339 -10.54 -5.67 -23.97
C VAL A 339 -11.03 -4.36 -23.34
N ILE A 340 -10.89 -4.22 -22.02
CA ILE A 340 -11.37 -3.02 -21.32
C ILE A 340 -10.56 -1.77 -21.68
N SER A 341 -9.28 -1.94 -22.04
CA SER A 341 -8.41 -0.84 -22.48
C SER A 341 -8.84 -0.28 -23.83
N ASN A 342 -9.19 -1.18 -24.77
CA ASN A 342 -9.75 -0.80 -26.07
C ASN A 342 -11.14 -0.15 -25.92
N GLN A 343 -12.00 -0.69 -25.05
CA GLN A 343 -13.32 -0.11 -24.77
C GLN A 343 -13.22 1.27 -24.10
N LEU A 344 -12.23 1.49 -23.21
CA LEU A 344 -11.98 2.82 -22.65
C LEU A 344 -11.52 3.81 -23.73
N HIS A 345 -10.64 3.38 -24.66
CA HIS A 345 -10.22 4.21 -25.78
C HIS A 345 -11.41 4.66 -26.62
N HIS A 346 -12.29 3.71 -26.98
CA HIS A 346 -13.53 3.99 -27.69
C HIS A 346 -14.44 4.97 -26.92
N TYR A 347 -14.63 4.79 -25.61
CA TYR A 347 -15.37 5.72 -24.77
C TYR A 347 -14.83 7.16 -24.86
N TYR A 348 -13.50 7.34 -24.85
CA TYR A 348 -12.93 8.67 -24.98
C TYR A 348 -13.09 9.28 -26.38
N GLN A 349 -12.98 8.46 -27.42
CA GLN A 349 -13.10 8.90 -28.82
C GLN A 349 -14.55 9.23 -29.20
N GLU A 350 -15.48 8.29 -28.98
CA GLU A 350 -16.84 8.39 -29.50
C GLU A 350 -17.81 9.06 -28.53
N VAL A 351 -17.74 8.71 -27.24
CA VAL A 351 -18.70 9.19 -26.23
C VAL A 351 -18.27 10.55 -25.68
N ARG A 352 -17.00 10.66 -25.22
CA ARG A 352 -16.48 11.90 -24.63
C ARG A 352 -15.98 12.90 -25.66
N LYS A 353 -15.71 12.48 -26.89
CA LYS A 353 -15.15 13.30 -27.98
C LYS A 353 -13.87 14.04 -27.54
N LEU A 354 -13.01 13.36 -26.77
CA LEU A 354 -11.76 13.88 -26.24
C LEU A 354 -10.59 13.11 -26.86
N PRO A 355 -10.00 13.59 -27.97
CA PRO A 355 -8.94 12.86 -28.67
C PRO A 355 -7.65 12.74 -27.84
N ASN A 356 -7.36 13.73 -26.99
CA ASN A 356 -6.22 13.69 -26.07
C ASN A 356 -6.67 13.56 -24.62
N TYR A 357 -6.69 12.32 -24.13
CA TYR A 357 -7.02 11.99 -22.74
C TYR A 357 -5.83 11.37 -21.98
N SER A 358 -4.63 11.40 -22.57
CA SER A 358 -3.40 10.81 -21.98
C SER A 358 -3.13 11.30 -20.55
N ALA A 359 -3.27 12.60 -20.29
CA ALA A 359 -3.11 13.17 -18.97
C ALA A 359 -4.16 12.65 -17.97
N ARG A 360 -5.41 12.41 -18.42
CA ARG A 360 -6.47 11.86 -17.58
C ARG A 360 -6.22 10.38 -17.28
N LEU A 361 -5.77 9.61 -18.27
CA LEU A 361 -5.34 8.22 -18.09
C LEU A 361 -4.18 8.12 -17.10
N ALA A 362 -3.16 8.99 -17.19
CA ALA A 362 -2.06 9.01 -16.24
C ALA A 362 -2.52 9.24 -14.78
N ARG A 363 -3.53 10.11 -14.59
CA ARG A 363 -4.14 10.34 -13.27
C ARG A 363 -4.93 9.12 -12.77
N MET A 364 -5.66 8.43 -13.64
CA MET A 364 -6.31 7.15 -13.29
C MET A 364 -5.28 6.10 -12.87
N MET A 365 -4.20 5.95 -13.64
CA MET A 365 -3.13 5.00 -13.32
C MET A 365 -2.40 5.34 -12.02
N LYS A 366 -2.27 6.62 -11.67
CA LYS A 366 -1.72 7.04 -10.37
C LYS A 366 -2.54 6.46 -9.21
N VAL A 367 -3.87 6.53 -9.29
CA VAL A 367 -4.76 5.92 -8.27
C VAL A 367 -4.60 4.40 -8.25
N ASN A 368 -4.61 3.74 -9.41
CA ASN A 368 -4.46 2.27 -9.49
C ASN A 368 -3.11 1.80 -8.92
N ASN A 369 -2.02 2.54 -9.14
CA ASN A 369 -0.71 2.22 -8.58
C ASN A 369 -0.69 2.34 -7.05
N LEU A 370 -1.38 3.33 -6.48
CA LEU A 370 -1.54 3.45 -5.04
C LEU A 370 -2.38 2.29 -4.49
N MET A 371 -3.49 1.94 -5.14
CA MET A 371 -4.30 0.76 -4.79
C MET A 371 -3.47 -0.53 -4.80
N ARG A 372 -2.66 -0.75 -5.84
CA ARG A 372 -1.78 -1.93 -5.93
C ARG A 372 -0.73 -1.97 -4.82
N THR A 373 -0.18 -0.81 -4.45
CA THR A 373 0.79 -0.69 -3.35
C THR A 373 0.15 -1.03 -2.01
N ASP A 374 -1.04 -0.50 -1.78
CA ASP A 374 -1.83 -0.74 -0.57
C ASP A 374 -2.23 -2.24 -0.44
N LEU A 375 -2.76 -2.86 -1.50
CA LEU A 375 -3.08 -4.28 -1.52
C LEU A 375 -1.87 -5.17 -1.23
N ARG A 376 -0.69 -4.81 -1.77
CA ARG A 376 0.56 -5.52 -1.50
C ARG A 376 0.95 -5.41 -0.02
N GLN A 377 0.92 -4.21 0.56
CA GLN A 377 1.27 -4.01 1.96
C GLN A 377 0.31 -4.75 2.90
N LYS A 378 -1.00 -4.73 2.59
CA LYS A 378 -2.01 -5.49 3.34
C LYS A 378 -1.70 -6.98 3.32
N SER A 379 -1.40 -7.56 2.15
CA SER A 379 -1.06 -8.98 2.02
C SER A 379 0.22 -9.34 2.78
N GLU A 380 1.25 -8.48 2.72
CA GLU A 380 2.49 -8.67 3.49
C GLU A 380 2.22 -8.64 5.01
N LYS A 381 1.40 -7.70 5.49
CA LYS A 381 1.00 -7.61 6.91
C LYS A 381 0.12 -8.76 7.37
N ALA A 382 -0.84 -9.19 6.56
CA ALA A 382 -1.69 -10.33 6.86
C ALA A 382 -0.86 -11.60 7.02
N LYS A 383 0.12 -11.83 6.13
CA LYS A 383 1.07 -12.95 6.25
C LYS A 383 1.89 -12.89 7.55
N LEU A 384 2.36 -11.71 7.95
CA LEU A 384 3.06 -11.53 9.23
C LEU A 384 2.12 -11.81 10.41
N ALA A 385 0.90 -11.28 10.39
CA ALA A 385 -0.09 -11.48 11.44
C ALA A 385 -0.44 -12.96 11.62
N MET A 386 -0.58 -13.70 10.52
CA MET A 386 -0.79 -15.16 10.56
C MET A 386 0.44 -15.92 11.04
N ALA A 387 1.64 -15.55 10.56
CA ALA A 387 2.88 -16.24 10.90
C ALA A 387 3.27 -16.11 12.39
N PHE A 388 2.83 -15.03 13.02
CA PHE A 388 3.05 -14.78 14.44
C PHE A 388 1.79 -15.01 15.30
N ASP A 389 0.76 -15.66 14.76
CA ASP A 389 -0.51 -15.98 15.43
C ASP A 389 -1.21 -14.75 16.08
N VAL A 390 -0.99 -13.57 15.52
CA VAL A 390 -1.72 -12.34 15.88
C VAL A 390 -3.19 -12.48 15.53
N PHE A 391 -3.49 -13.12 14.39
CA PHE A 391 -4.84 -13.42 13.95
C PHE A 391 -5.17 -14.90 14.16
N LYS A 392 -6.14 -15.17 15.02
CA LYS A 392 -6.77 -16.47 15.28
C LYS A 392 -7.95 -16.73 14.36
N LEU A 393 -7.74 -16.52 13.05
CA LEU A 393 -8.79 -16.67 12.06
C LEU A 393 -8.35 -17.57 10.91
N GLN A 394 -9.24 -18.46 10.49
CA GLN A 394 -9.03 -19.30 9.32
C GLN A 394 -10.28 -19.32 8.46
N PHE A 395 -10.10 -19.19 7.15
CA PHE A 395 -11.20 -19.35 6.19
C PHE A 395 -11.30 -20.81 5.78
N SER A 396 -12.53 -21.30 5.58
CA SER A 396 -12.80 -22.60 4.93
C SER A 396 -12.09 -22.74 3.58
N HIS A 397 -11.89 -21.61 2.89
CA HIS A 397 -11.20 -21.45 1.62
C HIS A 397 -10.01 -20.49 1.83
N PRO A 398 -8.80 -20.99 2.14
CA PRO A 398 -7.64 -20.17 2.47
C PRO A 398 -7.28 -19.13 1.40
N GLU A 399 -7.58 -19.42 0.13
CA GLU A 399 -7.38 -18.54 -1.00
C GLU A 399 -8.21 -17.24 -0.93
N MET A 400 -9.29 -17.22 -0.14
CA MET A 400 -10.13 -16.03 0.04
C MET A 400 -9.53 -15.01 1.01
N MET A 401 -8.46 -15.37 1.73
CA MET A 401 -7.71 -14.44 2.57
C MET A 401 -6.73 -13.62 1.70
N CYS A 402 -6.66 -12.30 1.92
CA CYS A 402 -5.73 -11.40 1.21
C CYS A 402 -4.29 -11.52 1.71
#